data_AF-A0A833D1B9-F1
#
_entry.id   AF-A0A833D1B9-F1
#
_cell.length_a   1.000
_cell.length_b   1.000
_cell.length_c   1.000
_cell.angle_alpha   90.00
_cell.angle_beta   90.00
_cell.angle_gamma   90.00
#
_symmetry.space_group_name_H-M   'P 1'
#
loop_
_entity.id
_entity.type
_entity.pdbx_description
1 polymer ?
#
loop_
_entity_poly.entity_id
_entity_poly.type
_entity_poly.pdbx_seq_one_letter_code
_entity_poly.pdbx_strand_id
1 'polypeptide(L)'
;MFRPLQRLFSMTIKAGDLEIVDGSGTLHAYGNRTGPRVRARFKDSRLEKEIVLAPQLKFGEGYMDGRIEIEQGSIYDFLAILMSNAEATELPRWLRSIDRLRRLRKPLQQYNPVSRARRNVAHHYDIDGAIYDLFLDADRQYSCAYFDGGDNLEEAQLAKKRHLAATLALKPGQKVLDIGSGWGGLGIYLAETSDVRVDGITLSEEQLRVSRQRAAARRLERNLTFSLADYREIDGPYDRIVSVGMFEHVG
;
A
#
# COMPACT_ATOMS: atom_id res chain seq x y z
N MET A 1 -31.29 4.84 11.42
CA MET A 1 -29.92 5.27 11.09
C MET A 1 -29.81 6.76 11.37
N PHE A 2 -28.67 7.22 11.88
CA PHE A 2 -28.35 8.61 12.09
C PHE A 2 -28.53 9.37 10.77
N ARG A 3 -29.45 10.35 10.75
CA ARG A 3 -29.90 11.02 9.52
C ARG A 3 -28.76 11.56 8.64
N PRO A 4 -27.68 12.17 9.19
CA PRO A 4 -26.55 12.61 8.38
C PRO A 4 -25.84 11.47 7.65
N LEU A 5 -25.70 10.30 8.29
CA LEU A 5 -25.06 9.13 7.69
C LEU A 5 -25.94 8.54 6.58
N GLN A 6 -27.23 8.42 6.84
CA GLN A 6 -28.20 7.96 5.84
C GLN A 6 -28.18 8.85 4.59
N ARG A 7 -28.14 10.18 4.80
CA ARG A 7 -28.02 11.16 3.71
C ARG A 7 -26.69 11.05 2.98
N LEU A 8 -25.59 10.78 3.70
CA LEU A 8 -24.28 10.57 3.09
C LEU A 8 -24.34 9.38 2.12
N PHE A 9 -24.75 8.20 2.60
CA PHE A 9 -24.86 7.01 1.77
C PHE A 9 -25.82 7.18 0.59
N SER A 10 -26.99 7.80 0.78
CA SER A 10 -27.94 8.01 -0.32
C SER A 10 -27.44 9.00 -1.36
N MET A 11 -26.60 9.96 -0.97
CA MET A 11 -25.97 10.89 -1.90
C MET A 11 -24.81 10.25 -2.64
N THR A 12 -23.97 9.47 -1.97
CA THR A 12 -22.74 8.92 -2.57
C THR A 12 -22.95 7.61 -3.31
N ILE A 13 -23.73 6.68 -2.76
CA ILE A 13 -23.86 5.33 -3.31
C ILE A 13 -25.00 5.29 -4.34
N LYS A 14 -24.64 5.44 -5.62
CA LYS A 14 -25.55 5.42 -6.78
C LYS A 14 -25.52 4.11 -7.54
N ALA A 15 -24.35 3.48 -7.65
CA ALA A 15 -24.18 2.17 -8.28
C ALA A 15 -23.87 1.10 -7.22
N GLY A 16 -24.31 -0.14 -7.44
CA GLY A 16 -24.10 -1.26 -6.53
C GLY A 16 -25.36 -1.75 -5.82
N ASP A 17 -25.26 -2.87 -5.09
CA ASP A 17 -26.29 -3.39 -4.18
C ASP A 17 -25.74 -3.40 -2.74
N LEU A 18 -25.85 -2.25 -2.05
CA LEU A 18 -25.36 -2.10 -0.68
C LEU A 18 -26.52 -2.05 0.33
N GLU A 19 -26.43 -2.90 1.34
CA GLU A 19 -27.33 -2.94 2.48
C GLU A 19 -26.59 -2.62 3.77
N ILE A 20 -27.15 -1.72 4.57
CA ILE A 20 -26.65 -1.40 5.91
C ILE A 20 -27.73 -1.70 6.93
N VAL A 21 -27.45 -2.61 7.85
CA VAL A 21 -28.23 -2.78 9.07
C VAL A 21 -27.68 -1.80 10.10
N ASP A 22 -28.48 -0.82 10.49
CA ASP A 22 -28.05 0.20 11.44
C ASP A 22 -28.03 -0.30 12.90
N GLY A 23 -27.55 0.53 13.84
CA GLY A 23 -27.47 0.18 15.26
C GLY A 23 -28.81 -0.04 15.95
N SER A 24 -29.93 0.25 15.29
CA SER A 24 -31.29 -0.10 15.74
C SER A 24 -31.81 -1.40 15.14
N GLY A 25 -31.04 -2.04 14.25
CA GLY A 25 -31.45 -3.24 13.52
C GLY A 25 -32.27 -2.95 12.26
N THR A 26 -32.43 -1.69 11.87
CA THR A 26 -33.20 -1.33 10.67
C THR A 26 -32.32 -1.50 9.43
N LEU A 27 -32.86 -2.15 8.40
CA LEU A 27 -32.20 -2.35 7.11
C LEU A 27 -32.39 -1.12 6.20
N HIS A 28 -31.29 -0.61 5.66
CA HIS A 28 -31.26 0.47 4.68
C HIS A 28 -30.56 -0.03 3.42
N ALA A 29 -31.09 0.29 2.26
CA ALA A 29 -30.50 -0.11 0.99
C ALA A 29 -30.11 1.09 0.14
N TYR A 30 -28.99 0.96 -0.55
CA TYR A 30 -28.36 2.00 -1.36
C TYR A 30 -27.86 1.45 -2.69
N GLY A 31 -27.72 2.33 -3.68
CA GLY A 31 -27.37 1.97 -5.05
C GLY A 31 -28.57 1.55 -5.90
N ASN A 32 -28.27 1.09 -7.11
CA ASN A 32 -29.21 0.72 -8.17
C ASN A 32 -29.45 -0.80 -8.26
N ARG A 33 -29.00 -1.57 -7.26
CA ARG A 33 -29.14 -3.03 -7.17
C ARG A 33 -28.39 -3.80 -8.27
N THR A 34 -27.31 -3.24 -8.79
CA THR A 34 -26.42 -3.93 -9.74
C THR A 34 -25.23 -4.57 -9.04
N GLY A 35 -24.77 -5.72 -9.53
CA GLY A 35 -23.59 -6.41 -9.01
C GLY A 35 -23.87 -7.28 -7.78
N PRO A 36 -22.82 -7.79 -7.11
CA PRO A 36 -22.98 -8.61 -5.91
C PRO A 36 -23.57 -7.79 -4.76
N ARG A 37 -24.50 -8.40 -4.02
CA ARG A 37 -25.07 -7.81 -2.81
C ARG A 37 -24.05 -7.83 -1.68
N VAL A 38 -23.86 -6.67 -1.07
CA VAL A 38 -23.05 -6.50 0.14
C VAL A 38 -23.92 -6.03 1.27
N ARG A 39 -23.84 -6.70 2.44
CA ARG A 39 -24.54 -6.30 3.65
C ARG A 39 -23.56 -6.06 4.79
N ALA A 40 -23.60 -4.86 5.36
CA ALA A 40 -22.85 -4.52 6.57
C ALA A 40 -23.79 -4.22 7.74
N ARG A 41 -23.47 -4.69 8.93
CA ARG A 41 -24.15 -4.38 10.19
C ARG A 41 -23.31 -3.42 11.01
N PHE A 42 -23.92 -2.33 11.46
CA PHE A 42 -23.35 -1.42 12.45
C PHE A 42 -23.97 -1.77 13.80
N LYS A 43 -23.15 -2.19 14.76
CA LYS A 43 -23.64 -2.77 16.03
C LYS A 43 -24.16 -1.74 17.02
N ASP A 44 -23.82 -0.46 16.84
CA ASP A 44 -24.29 0.60 17.73
C ASP A 44 -24.47 1.95 17.01
N SER A 45 -25.39 2.76 17.51
CA SER A 45 -25.70 4.07 16.91
C SER A 45 -24.65 5.15 17.20
N ARG A 46 -23.67 4.90 18.08
CA ARG A 46 -22.57 5.83 18.34
C ARG A 46 -21.56 5.78 17.20
N LEU A 47 -21.26 4.58 16.70
CA LEU A 47 -20.42 4.36 15.52
C LEU A 47 -20.92 5.17 14.32
N GLU A 48 -22.24 5.20 14.11
CA GLU A 48 -22.85 5.96 13.00
C GLU A 48 -22.49 7.45 13.04
N LYS A 49 -22.45 8.04 14.24
CA LYS A 49 -22.05 9.44 14.44
C LYS A 49 -20.54 9.63 14.25
N GLU A 50 -19.76 8.66 14.73
CA GLU A 50 -18.30 8.65 14.60
C GLU A 50 -17.87 8.58 13.12
N ILE A 51 -18.52 7.73 12.31
CA ILE A 51 -18.29 7.60 10.86
C ILE A 51 -18.58 8.93 10.15
N VAL A 52 -19.64 9.65 10.51
CA VAL A 52 -19.95 10.96 9.89
C VAL A 52 -18.85 11.99 10.16
N LEU A 53 -18.24 11.95 11.35
CA LEU A 53 -17.20 12.91 11.76
C LEU A 53 -15.84 12.61 11.14
N ALA A 54 -15.48 11.32 11.03
CA ALA A 54 -14.18 10.89 10.52
C ALA A 54 -14.30 9.57 9.74
N PRO A 55 -14.93 9.57 8.55
CA PRO A 55 -15.32 8.34 7.85
C PRO A 55 -14.12 7.46 7.51
N GLN A 56 -13.01 8.05 7.07
CA GLN A 56 -11.80 7.31 6.68
C GLN A 56 -11.15 6.56 7.84
N LEU A 57 -11.27 7.05 9.07
CA LEU A 57 -10.65 6.46 10.26
C LEU A 57 -11.63 5.55 11.00
N LYS A 58 -12.82 6.09 11.30
CA LYS A 58 -13.83 5.42 12.13
C LYS A 58 -14.49 4.23 11.47
N PHE A 59 -14.49 4.17 10.14
CA PHE A 59 -14.90 2.95 9.45
C PHE A 59 -13.90 1.81 9.70
N GLY A 60 -12.60 2.07 9.51
CA GLY A 60 -11.54 1.08 9.76
C GLY A 60 -11.50 0.62 11.22
N GLU A 61 -11.48 1.57 12.16
CA GLU A 61 -11.54 1.27 13.61
C GLU A 61 -12.81 0.51 13.97
N GLY A 62 -13.97 0.89 13.42
CA GLY A 62 -15.22 0.18 13.67
C GLY A 62 -15.19 -1.27 13.20
N TYR A 63 -14.56 -1.57 12.06
CA TYR A 63 -14.37 -2.94 11.59
C TYR A 63 -13.38 -3.72 12.47
N MET A 64 -12.24 -3.12 12.82
CA MET A 64 -11.23 -3.73 13.70
C MET A 64 -11.77 -4.02 15.10
N ASP A 65 -12.58 -3.13 15.66
CA ASP A 65 -13.24 -3.28 16.96
C ASP A 65 -14.45 -4.25 16.91
N GLY A 66 -14.76 -4.82 15.74
CA GLY A 66 -15.90 -5.71 15.53
C GLY A 66 -17.27 -5.01 15.64
N ARG A 67 -17.31 -3.67 15.64
CA ARG A 67 -18.52 -2.83 15.66
C ARG A 67 -19.16 -2.70 14.27
N ILE A 68 -18.40 -3.00 13.21
CA ILE A 68 -18.87 -3.21 11.84
C ILE A 68 -18.64 -4.68 11.50
N GLU A 69 -19.68 -5.32 10.96
CA GLU A 69 -19.62 -6.70 10.52
C GLU A 69 -20.15 -6.80 9.10
N ILE A 70 -19.43 -7.51 8.22
CA ILE A 70 -19.91 -7.78 6.86
C ILE A 70 -20.66 -9.12 6.91
N GLU A 71 -21.98 -9.07 6.84
CA GLU A 71 -22.86 -10.24 6.91
C GLU A 71 -23.02 -10.95 5.55
N GLN A 72 -22.84 -10.21 4.46
CA GLN A 72 -22.92 -10.73 3.10
C GLN A 72 -21.90 -10.02 2.21
N GLY A 73 -21.16 -10.80 1.41
CA GLY A 73 -20.01 -10.33 0.65
C GLY A 73 -18.74 -10.27 1.49
N SER A 74 -17.71 -9.62 0.97
CA SER A 74 -16.45 -9.37 1.67
C SER A 74 -16.24 -7.90 2.00
N ILE A 75 -15.26 -7.62 2.87
CA ILE A 75 -14.81 -6.23 3.10
C ILE A 75 -14.28 -5.59 1.81
N TYR A 76 -13.71 -6.38 0.89
CA TYR A 76 -13.28 -5.89 -0.41
C TYR A 76 -14.46 -5.44 -1.26
N ASP A 77 -15.54 -6.23 -1.32
CA ASP A 77 -16.74 -5.86 -2.07
C ASP A 77 -17.37 -4.58 -1.50
N PHE A 78 -17.41 -4.47 -0.17
CA PHE A 78 -17.87 -3.27 0.51
C PHE A 78 -17.03 -2.04 0.13
N LEU A 79 -15.71 -2.13 0.24
CA LEU A 79 -14.80 -1.03 -0.11
C LEU A 79 -14.87 -0.69 -1.61
N ALA A 80 -15.01 -1.69 -2.48
CA ALA A 80 -15.15 -1.49 -3.92
C ALA A 80 -16.41 -0.68 -4.26
N ILE A 81 -17.55 -0.99 -3.63
CA ILE A 81 -18.77 -0.18 -3.77
C ILE A 81 -18.54 1.25 -3.29
N LEU A 82 -17.90 1.44 -2.12
CA LEU A 82 -17.64 2.79 -1.62
C LEU A 82 -16.72 3.59 -2.56
N MET A 83 -15.62 2.99 -3.01
CA MET A 83 -14.58 3.67 -3.79
C MET A 83 -15.05 4.01 -5.21
N SER A 84 -15.69 3.06 -5.91
CA SER A 84 -16.26 3.29 -7.25
C SER A 84 -17.28 4.43 -7.29
N ASN A 85 -18.05 4.59 -6.21
CA ASN A 85 -19.01 5.67 -6.07
C ASN A 85 -18.40 7.00 -5.60
N ALA A 86 -17.30 6.96 -4.84
CA ALA A 86 -16.61 8.15 -4.34
C ALA A 86 -15.91 8.92 -5.48
N GLU A 87 -15.41 8.21 -6.49
CA GLU A 87 -14.85 8.83 -7.70
C GLU A 87 -15.93 9.51 -8.56
N ALA A 88 -17.13 8.94 -8.58
CA ALA A 88 -18.25 9.41 -9.40
C ALA A 88 -19.07 10.54 -8.75
N THR A 89 -18.92 10.81 -7.46
CA THR A 89 -19.83 11.69 -6.71
C THR A 89 -19.11 12.78 -5.93
N GLU A 90 -19.53 14.05 -6.11
CA GLU A 90 -19.07 15.13 -5.26
C GLU A 90 -19.53 14.95 -3.81
N LEU A 91 -18.58 14.90 -2.88
CA LEU A 91 -18.88 14.88 -1.45
C LEU A 91 -19.73 16.10 -1.02
N PRO A 92 -20.64 15.94 -0.04
CA PRO A 92 -21.39 17.05 0.53
C PRO A 92 -20.50 18.22 0.97
N ARG A 93 -20.98 19.47 0.80
CA ARG A 93 -20.20 20.69 1.09
C ARG A 93 -19.61 20.71 2.52
N TRP A 94 -20.32 20.20 3.51
CA TRP A 94 -19.86 20.15 4.91
C TRP A 94 -18.70 19.16 5.11
N LEU A 95 -18.73 17.99 4.45
CA LEU A 95 -17.61 17.04 4.40
C LEU A 95 -16.40 17.66 3.69
N ARG A 96 -16.62 18.38 2.57
CA ARG A 96 -15.54 19.12 1.90
C ARG A 96 -14.89 20.16 2.81
N SER A 97 -15.63 20.82 3.70
CA SER A 97 -15.08 21.77 4.66
C SER A 97 -14.24 21.09 5.74
N ILE A 98 -14.69 19.95 6.29
CA ILE A 98 -13.90 19.14 7.23
C ILE A 98 -12.61 18.66 6.55
N ASP A 99 -12.72 18.21 5.30
CA ASP A 99 -11.61 17.67 4.53
C ASP A 99 -10.62 18.78 4.12
N ARG A 100 -11.09 20.00 3.85
CA ARG A 100 -10.24 21.21 3.68
C ARG A 100 -9.49 21.55 4.97
N LEU A 101 -10.17 21.59 6.12
CA LEU A 101 -9.52 21.87 7.40
C LEU A 101 -8.45 20.81 7.72
N ARG A 102 -8.71 19.55 7.38
CA ARG A 102 -7.73 18.47 7.49
C ARG A 102 -6.56 18.65 6.51
N ARG A 103 -6.82 19.02 5.25
CA ARG A 103 -5.76 19.32 4.25
C ARG A 103 -4.89 20.50 4.66
N LEU A 104 -5.42 21.51 5.35
CA LEU A 104 -4.63 22.62 5.88
C LEU A 104 -3.63 22.17 6.97
N ARG A 105 -3.86 21.02 7.61
CA ARG A 105 -2.93 20.41 8.57
C ARG A 105 -1.96 19.40 7.94
N LYS A 106 -2.16 19.01 6.66
CA LYS A 106 -1.29 18.05 5.95
C LYS A 106 0.17 18.50 5.85
N PRO A 107 0.52 19.76 5.54
CA PRO A 107 1.92 20.18 5.41
C PRO A 107 2.73 19.99 6.70
N LEU A 108 2.08 20.11 7.86
CA LEU A 108 2.70 19.88 9.17
C LEU A 108 2.85 18.39 9.49
N GLN A 109 1.99 17.54 8.92
CA GLN A 109 2.02 16.08 9.12
C GLN A 109 3.00 15.39 8.16
N GLN A 110 3.11 15.89 6.91
CA GLN A 110 3.99 15.43 5.83
C GLN A 110 5.39 16.08 5.88
N TYR A 111 5.82 16.52 7.07
CA TYR A 111 7.21 16.91 7.25
C TYR A 111 8.01 15.67 7.67
N ASN A 112 8.72 15.09 6.70
CA ASN A 112 9.49 13.86 6.85
C ASN A 112 11.02 14.09 6.76
N PRO A 113 11.65 14.70 7.78
CA PRO A 113 13.11 14.84 7.83
C PRO A 113 13.78 13.46 7.86
N VAL A 114 15.03 13.35 7.40
CA VAL A 114 15.80 12.09 7.28
C VAL A 114 15.70 11.20 8.52
N SER A 115 15.85 11.79 9.72
CA SER A 115 15.75 11.06 10.99
C SER A 115 14.34 10.51 11.28
N ARG A 116 13.29 11.18 10.81
CA ARG A 116 11.90 10.71 10.92
C ARG A 116 11.60 9.65 9.86
N ALA A 117 12.11 9.81 8.64
CA ALA A 117 11.97 8.82 7.59
C ALA A 117 12.57 7.47 8.01
N ARG A 118 13.79 7.50 8.58
CA ARG A 118 14.43 6.31 9.17
C ARG A 118 13.57 5.65 10.25
N ARG A 119 13.04 6.42 11.21
CA ARG A 119 12.18 5.89 12.28
C ARG A 119 10.85 5.32 11.76
N ASN A 120 10.21 5.98 10.80
CA ASN A 120 8.95 5.52 10.23
C ASN A 120 9.15 4.19 9.49
N VAL A 121 10.23 4.07 8.70
CA VAL A 121 10.57 2.84 7.99
C VAL A 121 10.93 1.74 8.98
N ALA A 122 11.78 2.01 9.98
CA ALA A 122 12.12 1.03 11.02
C ALA A 122 10.87 0.49 11.72
N HIS A 123 9.96 1.36 12.18
CA HIS A 123 8.75 0.94 12.88
C HIS A 123 7.75 0.18 11.98
N HIS A 124 7.71 0.41 10.67
CA HIS A 124 6.82 -0.30 9.75
C HIS A 124 7.33 -1.70 9.36
N TYR A 125 8.62 -1.97 9.55
CA TYR A 125 9.27 -3.25 9.21
C TYR A 125 9.87 -3.99 10.43
N ASP A 126 9.72 -3.45 11.65
CA ASP A 126 10.07 -4.11 12.93
C ASP A 126 8.99 -5.10 13.42
N ILE A 127 7.96 -5.35 12.61
CA ILE A 127 7.10 -6.53 12.80
C ILE A 127 7.95 -7.74 12.40
N ASP A 128 7.93 -8.80 13.23
CA ASP A 128 8.73 -10.01 13.03
C ASP A 128 8.72 -10.44 11.55
N GLY A 129 9.91 -10.57 10.95
CA GLY A 129 10.10 -10.97 9.57
C GLY A 129 9.32 -12.23 9.19
N ALA A 130 9.05 -13.10 10.16
CA ALA A 130 8.25 -14.31 9.98
C ALA A 130 6.80 -14.02 9.52
N ILE A 131 6.22 -12.87 9.86
CA ILE A 131 4.86 -12.53 9.40
C ILE A 131 4.83 -12.39 7.87
N TYR A 132 5.87 -11.82 7.28
CA TYR A 132 5.96 -11.59 5.84
C TYR A 132 6.13 -12.90 5.08
N ASP A 133 6.77 -13.90 5.68
CA ASP A 133 6.91 -15.24 5.10
C ASP A 133 5.56 -15.97 4.99
N LEU A 134 4.53 -15.55 5.73
CA LEU A 134 3.20 -16.18 5.68
C LEU A 134 2.39 -15.76 4.44
N PHE A 135 2.69 -14.62 3.83
CA PHE A 135 1.84 -14.05 2.77
C PHE A 135 2.58 -13.45 1.57
N LEU A 136 3.89 -13.23 1.64
CA LEU A 136 4.69 -12.82 0.48
C LEU A 136 5.18 -14.03 -0.31
N ASP A 137 5.64 -13.78 -1.53
CA ASP A 137 6.41 -14.74 -2.31
C ASP A 137 7.76 -15.05 -1.65
N ALA A 138 8.39 -16.14 -2.08
CA ALA A 138 9.68 -16.59 -1.55
C ALA A 138 10.83 -15.56 -1.68
N ASP A 139 10.71 -14.58 -2.58
CA ASP A 139 11.70 -13.51 -2.78
C ASP A 139 11.44 -12.28 -1.87
N ARG A 140 10.37 -12.32 -1.07
CA ARG A 140 9.86 -11.26 -0.19
C ARG A 140 9.63 -9.94 -0.93
N GLN A 141 8.96 -9.97 -2.07
CA GLN A 141 8.64 -8.76 -2.82
C GLN A 141 7.37 -8.10 -2.27
N TYR A 142 7.54 -7.14 -1.34
CA TYR A 142 6.41 -6.35 -0.85
C TYR A 142 6.13 -5.13 -1.73
N SER A 143 5.74 -5.42 -2.98
CA SER A 143 5.39 -4.44 -4.01
C SER A 143 4.43 -5.08 -5.01
N CYS A 144 3.75 -4.26 -5.81
CA CYS A 144 2.86 -4.77 -6.85
C CYS A 144 3.58 -5.76 -7.80
N ALA A 145 2.98 -6.93 -8.02
CA ALA A 145 3.47 -7.92 -8.97
C ALA A 145 3.01 -7.58 -10.41
N TYR A 146 3.58 -8.25 -11.41
CA TYR A 146 3.17 -8.09 -12.80
C TYR A 146 2.62 -9.42 -13.32
N PHE A 147 1.30 -9.50 -13.49
CA PHE A 147 0.63 -10.71 -13.98
C PHE A 147 0.53 -10.66 -15.51
N ASP A 148 1.31 -11.49 -16.20
CA ASP A 148 1.26 -11.68 -17.66
C ASP A 148 0.42 -12.91 -18.08
N GLY A 149 -0.23 -13.54 -17.11
CA GLY A 149 -1.11 -14.69 -17.24
C GLY A 149 -1.18 -15.43 -15.89
N GLY A 150 -2.29 -16.15 -15.64
CA GLY A 150 -2.47 -16.89 -14.38
C GLY A 150 -2.60 -16.00 -13.13
N ASP A 151 -2.49 -16.64 -11.97
CA ASP A 151 -2.68 -16.03 -10.63
C ASP A 151 -1.55 -16.39 -9.63
N ASN A 152 -0.46 -17.02 -10.10
CA ASN A 152 0.67 -17.38 -9.25
C ASN A 152 1.53 -16.15 -8.88
N LEU A 153 1.70 -15.91 -7.58
CA LEU A 153 2.38 -14.73 -7.08
C LEU A 153 3.89 -14.77 -7.33
N GLU A 154 4.53 -15.93 -7.19
CA GLU A 154 5.96 -16.12 -7.39
C GLU A 154 6.36 -15.80 -8.84
N GLU A 155 5.61 -16.33 -9.80
CA GLU A 155 5.77 -16.07 -11.22
C GLU A 155 5.53 -14.60 -11.55
N ALA A 156 4.47 -13.99 -11.00
CA ALA A 156 4.15 -12.59 -11.24
C ALA A 156 5.20 -11.62 -10.66
N GLN A 157 5.81 -11.94 -9.51
CA GLN A 157 6.90 -11.15 -8.95
C GLN A 157 8.19 -11.30 -9.76
N LEU A 158 8.47 -12.49 -10.28
CA LEU A 158 9.59 -12.71 -11.20
C LEU A 158 9.37 -11.97 -12.53
N ALA A 159 8.15 -12.01 -13.07
CA ALA A 159 7.77 -11.29 -14.28
C ALA A 159 7.91 -9.77 -14.09
N LYS A 160 7.55 -9.23 -12.91
CA LYS A 160 7.81 -7.82 -12.56
C LYS A 160 9.31 -7.48 -12.65
N LYS A 161 10.17 -8.32 -12.06
CA LYS A 161 11.64 -8.09 -12.10
C LYS A 161 12.18 -8.14 -13.54
N ARG A 162 11.70 -9.07 -14.36
CA ARG A 162 12.00 -9.15 -15.80
C ARG A 162 11.57 -7.89 -16.54
N HIS A 163 10.34 -7.44 -16.29
CA HIS A 163 9.78 -6.23 -16.91
C HIS A 163 10.64 -5.01 -16.59
N LEU A 164 10.96 -4.79 -15.32
CA LEU A 164 11.82 -3.67 -14.89
C LEU A 164 13.22 -3.75 -15.50
N ALA A 165 13.85 -4.93 -15.50
CA ALA A 165 15.17 -5.12 -16.10
C ALA A 165 15.19 -4.79 -17.60
N ALA A 166 14.15 -5.22 -18.33
CA ALA A 166 13.99 -4.91 -19.75
C ALA A 166 13.82 -3.40 -19.99
N THR A 167 12.99 -2.73 -19.19
CA THR A 167 12.79 -1.28 -19.27
C THR A 167 14.05 -0.48 -18.98
N LEU A 168 14.91 -0.97 -18.07
CA LEU A 168 16.18 -0.33 -17.77
C LEU A 168 17.17 -0.36 -18.95
N ALA A 169 16.96 -1.23 -19.95
CA ALA A 169 17.82 -1.33 -21.13
C ALA A 169 19.32 -1.37 -20.76
N LEU A 170 19.65 -2.33 -19.88
CA LEU A 170 20.98 -2.48 -19.29
C LEU A 170 22.02 -2.87 -20.34
N LYS A 171 23.24 -2.34 -20.17
CA LYS A 171 24.42 -2.67 -20.97
C LYS A 171 25.56 -3.16 -20.06
N PRO A 172 26.45 -4.02 -20.56
CA PRO A 172 27.62 -4.47 -19.82
C PRO A 172 28.44 -3.31 -19.25
N GLY A 173 28.88 -3.45 -18.00
CA GLY A 173 29.71 -2.49 -17.26
C GLY A 173 28.97 -1.33 -16.59
N GLN A 174 27.65 -1.18 -16.79
CA GLN A 174 26.89 -0.07 -16.22
C GLN A 174 26.75 -0.13 -14.70
N LYS A 175 26.61 1.04 -14.07
CA LYS A 175 26.29 1.21 -12.65
C LYS A 175 24.80 1.51 -12.46
N VAL A 176 24.11 0.72 -11.64
CA VAL A 176 22.67 0.81 -11.37
C VAL A 176 22.45 1.13 -9.89
N LEU A 177 21.58 2.10 -9.60
CA LEU A 177 21.11 2.38 -8.25
C LEU A 177 19.69 1.84 -8.05
N ASP A 178 19.47 1.02 -7.02
CA ASP A 178 18.16 0.55 -6.58
C ASP A 178 17.75 1.26 -5.28
N ILE A 179 16.91 2.28 -5.42
CA ILE A 179 16.44 3.12 -4.31
C ILE A 179 15.22 2.46 -3.65
N GLY A 180 15.38 2.09 -2.38
CA GLY A 180 14.36 1.32 -1.66
C GLY A 180 14.43 -0.16 -1.99
N SER A 181 15.64 -0.72 -1.99
CA SER A 181 15.97 -2.08 -2.44
C SER A 181 15.27 -3.23 -1.68
N GLY A 182 14.55 -2.92 -0.59
CA GLY A 182 13.83 -3.89 0.22
C GLY A 182 14.73 -5.02 0.71
N TRP A 183 14.25 -6.27 0.66
CA TRP A 183 15.06 -7.45 0.97
C TRP A 183 16.04 -7.86 -0.15
N GLY A 184 16.27 -7.00 -1.15
CA GLY A 184 17.30 -7.15 -2.17
C GLY A 184 16.90 -7.93 -3.43
N GLY A 185 15.64 -8.35 -3.55
CA GLY A 185 15.23 -9.26 -4.63
C GLY A 185 15.40 -8.70 -6.05
N LEU A 186 15.17 -7.40 -6.27
CA LEU A 186 15.41 -6.76 -7.56
C LEU A 186 16.91 -6.63 -7.83
N GLY A 187 17.68 -6.04 -6.90
CA GLY A 187 19.14 -5.89 -7.06
C GLY A 187 19.87 -7.21 -7.31
N ILE A 188 19.49 -8.28 -6.61
CA ILE A 188 20.01 -9.65 -6.84
C ILE A 188 19.69 -10.10 -8.27
N TYR A 189 18.43 -9.97 -8.69
CA TYR A 189 18.02 -10.37 -10.04
C TYR A 189 18.79 -9.63 -11.13
N LEU A 190 19.00 -8.31 -10.98
CA LEU A 190 19.76 -7.51 -11.93
C LEU A 190 21.24 -7.96 -11.99
N ALA A 191 21.86 -8.22 -10.84
CA ALA A 191 23.25 -8.67 -10.77
C ALA A 191 23.47 -10.10 -11.30
N GLU A 192 22.47 -10.98 -11.19
CA GLU A 192 22.53 -12.36 -11.72
C GLU A 192 22.31 -12.43 -13.22
N THR A 193 21.47 -11.55 -13.77
CA THR A 193 21.00 -11.66 -15.16
C THR A 193 21.67 -10.69 -16.11
N SER A 194 22.46 -9.75 -15.61
CA SER A 194 23.12 -8.71 -16.39
C SER A 194 24.54 -8.44 -15.88
N ASP A 195 25.45 -8.08 -16.79
CA ASP A 195 26.82 -7.69 -16.44
C ASP A 195 26.87 -6.23 -15.98
N VAL A 196 26.25 -5.94 -14.83
CA VAL A 196 26.15 -4.59 -14.25
C VAL A 196 26.62 -4.59 -12.80
N ARG A 197 26.96 -3.41 -12.29
CA ARG A 197 27.21 -3.18 -10.87
C ARG A 197 25.97 -2.53 -10.25
N VAL A 198 25.42 -3.14 -9.21
CA VAL A 198 24.19 -2.68 -8.56
C VAL A 198 24.50 -2.20 -7.15
N ASP A 199 24.11 -0.98 -6.84
CA ASP A 199 24.09 -0.45 -5.48
C ASP A 199 22.62 -0.37 -5.03
N GLY A 200 22.25 -1.18 -4.04
CA GLY A 200 20.95 -1.13 -3.40
C GLY A 200 21.00 -0.37 -2.09
N ILE A 201 20.05 0.53 -1.88
CA ILE A 201 19.95 1.30 -0.63
C ILE A 201 18.62 1.05 0.06
N THR A 202 18.63 1.03 1.39
CA THR A 202 17.42 0.96 2.23
C THR A 202 17.65 1.76 3.51
N LEU A 203 16.55 2.11 4.19
CA LEU A 203 16.57 2.71 5.53
C LEU A 203 16.24 1.70 6.65
N SER A 204 16.00 0.43 6.31
CA SER A 204 15.72 -0.64 7.27
C SER A 204 16.97 -1.51 7.50
N GLU A 205 17.38 -1.62 8.76
CA GLU A 205 18.51 -2.47 9.17
C GLU A 205 18.24 -3.96 8.92
N GLU A 206 17.00 -4.41 9.17
CA GLU A 206 16.60 -5.80 8.94
C GLU A 206 16.61 -6.15 7.44
N GLN A 207 16.05 -5.27 6.59
CA GLN A 207 16.12 -5.45 5.14
C GLN A 207 17.56 -5.50 4.63
N LEU A 208 18.43 -4.62 5.15
CA LEU A 208 19.86 -4.62 4.82
C LEU A 208 20.56 -5.90 5.25
N ARG A 209 20.29 -6.38 6.47
CA ARG A 209 20.88 -7.62 7.00
C ARG A 209 20.51 -8.80 6.10
N VAL A 210 19.23 -8.93 5.77
CA VAL A 210 18.72 -10.01 4.91
C VAL A 210 19.24 -9.89 3.48
N SER A 211 19.24 -8.70 2.89
CA SER A 211 19.72 -8.51 1.50
C SER A 211 21.21 -8.83 1.35
N ARG A 212 22.05 -8.42 2.32
CA ARG A 212 23.48 -8.80 2.36
C ARG A 212 23.68 -10.30 2.50
N GLN A 213 22.94 -10.95 3.40
CA GLN A 213 23.01 -12.41 3.57
C GLN A 213 22.65 -13.13 2.27
N ARG A 214 21.58 -12.68 1.60
CA ARG A 214 21.11 -13.26 0.33
C ARG A 214 22.10 -13.06 -0.83
N ALA A 215 22.76 -11.90 -0.89
CA ALA A 215 23.80 -11.61 -1.87
C ALA A 215 25.03 -12.51 -1.67
N ALA A 216 25.46 -12.66 -0.41
CA ALA A 216 26.62 -13.48 -0.06
C ALA A 216 26.39 -14.97 -0.33
N ALA A 217 25.20 -15.49 -0.01
CA ALA A 217 24.82 -16.86 -0.34
C ALA A 217 24.90 -17.17 -1.85
N ARG A 218 24.79 -16.14 -2.70
CA ARG A 218 24.86 -16.23 -4.18
C ARG A 218 26.21 -15.79 -4.75
N ARG A 219 27.16 -15.37 -3.90
CA ARG A 219 28.50 -14.89 -4.29
C ARG A 219 28.47 -13.68 -5.23
N LEU A 220 27.53 -12.75 -4.99
CA LEU A 220 27.31 -11.56 -5.83
C LEU A 220 28.05 -10.31 -5.34
N GLU A 221 28.79 -10.37 -4.24
CA GLU A 221 29.39 -9.20 -3.56
C GLU A 221 30.37 -8.42 -4.44
N ARG A 222 30.88 -9.03 -5.51
CA ARG A 222 31.74 -8.35 -6.49
C ARG A 222 30.97 -7.29 -7.30
N ASN A 223 29.70 -7.54 -7.59
CA ASN A 223 28.89 -6.74 -8.52
C ASN A 223 27.60 -6.20 -7.86
N LEU A 224 27.33 -6.53 -6.60
CA LEU A 224 26.14 -6.10 -5.86
C LEU A 224 26.52 -5.68 -4.45
N THR A 225 26.20 -4.43 -4.10
CA THR A 225 26.39 -3.89 -2.74
C THR A 225 25.06 -3.40 -2.19
N PHE A 226 24.78 -3.71 -0.92
CA PHE A 226 23.67 -3.12 -0.18
C PHE A 226 24.17 -2.24 0.95
N SER A 227 23.56 -1.06 1.14
CA SER A 227 23.92 -0.10 2.19
C SER A 227 22.70 0.52 2.90
N LEU A 228 22.91 0.91 4.16
CA LEU A 228 21.94 1.69 4.94
C LEU A 228 22.15 3.16 4.61
N ALA A 229 21.38 3.71 3.69
CA ALA A 229 21.59 5.06 3.22
C ALA A 229 20.28 5.71 2.78
N ASP A 230 20.17 7.01 3.03
CA ASP A 230 19.10 7.83 2.48
C ASP A 230 19.46 8.21 1.04
N TYR A 231 18.51 8.09 0.12
CA TYR A 231 18.74 8.42 -1.29
C TYR A 231 19.19 9.87 -1.50
N ARG A 232 18.85 10.77 -0.57
CA ARG A 232 19.26 12.19 -0.57
C ARG A 232 20.75 12.39 -0.26
N GLU A 233 21.41 11.36 0.25
CA GLU A 233 22.84 11.36 0.61
C GLU A 233 23.68 10.57 -0.40
N ILE A 234 23.08 10.10 -1.50
CA ILE A 234 23.77 9.30 -2.51
C ILE A 234 24.39 10.18 -3.59
N ASP A 235 25.71 10.16 -3.65
CA ASP A 235 26.48 10.78 -4.71
C ASP A 235 26.56 9.87 -5.96
N GLY A 236 26.51 10.51 -7.14
CA GLY A 236 26.55 9.86 -8.45
C GLY A 236 27.88 10.07 -9.20
N PRO A 237 27.93 9.75 -10.51
CA PRO A 237 26.82 9.37 -11.38
C PRO A 237 26.49 7.86 -11.38
N TYR A 238 25.24 7.53 -11.74
CA TYR A 238 24.79 6.17 -12.09
C TYR A 238 24.27 6.17 -13.53
N ASP A 239 24.47 5.07 -14.25
CA ASP A 239 23.96 4.92 -15.61
C ASP A 239 22.45 4.69 -15.63
N ARG A 240 21.92 4.03 -14.59
CA ARG A 240 20.50 3.71 -14.42
C ARG A 240 20.10 3.84 -12.96
N ILE A 241 18.85 4.21 -12.74
CA ILE A 241 18.23 4.26 -11.42
C ILE A 241 16.87 3.58 -11.51
N VAL A 242 16.57 2.71 -10.54
CA VAL A 242 15.26 2.11 -10.34
C VAL A 242 14.79 2.39 -8.93
N SER A 243 13.49 2.60 -8.76
CA SER A 243 12.89 2.73 -7.46
C SER A 243 11.46 2.22 -7.46
N VAL A 244 11.14 1.34 -6.53
CA VAL A 244 9.85 0.66 -6.44
C VAL A 244 9.29 0.84 -5.03
N GLY A 245 8.09 1.40 -4.90
CA GLY A 245 7.38 1.54 -3.61
C GLY A 245 8.01 2.52 -2.61
N MET A 246 8.89 3.41 -3.07
CA MET A 246 9.58 4.40 -2.23
C MET A 246 8.84 5.74 -2.17
N PHE A 247 8.26 6.18 -3.28
CA PHE A 247 7.81 7.58 -3.44
C PHE A 247 6.62 7.91 -2.53
N GLU A 248 5.84 6.89 -2.20
CA GLU A 248 4.71 6.92 -1.27
C GLU A 248 5.13 7.35 0.15
N HIS A 249 6.41 7.19 0.50
CA HIS A 249 6.97 7.52 1.82
C HIS A 249 7.75 8.84 1.85
N VAL A 250 7.85 9.56 0.72
CA VAL A 250 8.58 10.84 0.63
C VAL A 250 7.81 12.00 1.31
N GLY A 251 6.48 11.87 1.45
CA GLY A 251 5.59 12.85 2.10
C GLY A 251 5.44 12.67 3.59
#